data_AF-A0A5B6TC06-F1
#
_entry.id   AF-A0A5B6TC06-F1
#
_cell.length_a   1.000
_cell.length_b   1.000
_cell.length_c   1.000
_cell.angle_alpha   90.00
_cell.angle_beta   90.00
_cell.angle_gamma   90.00
#
_symmetry.space_group_name_H-M   'P 1'
#
loop_
_entity.id
_entity.type
_entity.pdbx_description
1 polymer ?
#
loop_
_entity_poly.entity_id
_entity_poly.type
_entity_poly.pdbx_seq_one_letter_code
_entity_poly.pdbx_strand_id
1 'polypeptide(L)'
;MNREEQNNFLESIGRLDFEQARIKHVLFKSKLRALLYGADIDTEPVISTTGCSLGKWIYEVAMPRIGHMPEVKDLEKVHNEMHVIARRLWQLYQQGQQDQALKELSQIDDTAQRLLHLLGEIERKTVT
;
A
#
# COMPACT_ATOMS: atom_id res chain seq x y z
N MET A 1 4.28 -33.65 -1.41
CA MET A 1 3.56 -32.55 -0.72
C MET A 1 2.09 -32.92 -0.68
N ASN A 2 1.57 -33.13 0.52
CA ASN A 2 0.15 -33.44 0.72
C ASN A 2 -0.70 -32.13 0.75
N ARG A 3 -2.02 -32.27 0.72
CA ARG A 3 -2.97 -31.15 0.65
C ARG A 3 -2.94 -30.26 1.91
N GLU A 4 -2.58 -30.83 3.06
CA GLU A 4 -2.40 -30.11 4.32
C GLU A 4 -1.08 -29.33 4.37
N GLU A 5 0.01 -29.83 3.79
CA GLU A 5 1.28 -29.12 3.63
C GLU A 5 1.16 -27.99 2.61
N GLN A 6 0.38 -28.20 1.54
CA GLN A 6 0.02 -27.13 0.60
C GLN A 6 -0.87 -26.07 1.25
N ASN A 7 -1.83 -26.47 2.09
CA ASN A 7 -2.63 -25.53 2.89
C ASN A 7 -1.79 -24.78 3.92
N ASN A 8 -0.93 -25.46 4.69
CA ASN A 8 -0.02 -24.83 5.65
C ASN A 8 0.98 -23.86 4.99
N PHE A 9 1.46 -24.19 3.78
CA PHE A 9 2.34 -23.30 3.00
C PHE A 9 1.58 -22.10 2.41
N LEU A 10 0.28 -22.23 2.15
CA LEU A 10 -0.62 -21.14 1.77
C LEU A 10 -1.14 -20.33 2.98
N GLU A 11 -1.09 -20.88 4.19
CA GLU A 11 -1.63 -20.29 5.42
C GLU A 11 -0.66 -19.35 6.13
N SER A 12 0.65 -19.59 6.05
CA SER A 12 1.64 -18.75 6.73
C SER A 12 2.01 -17.52 5.90
N ILE A 13 1.88 -16.33 6.50
CA ILE A 13 2.40 -15.07 5.96
C ILE A 13 3.81 -14.86 6.52
N GLY A 14 4.80 -14.75 5.64
CA GLY A 14 6.21 -14.78 6.03
C GLY A 14 6.87 -13.42 6.00
N ARG A 15 8.09 -13.32 6.56
CA ARG A 15 8.93 -12.11 6.51
C ARG A 15 9.05 -11.52 5.10
N LEU A 16 9.19 -12.37 4.08
CA LEU A 16 9.30 -11.97 2.68
C LEU A 16 8.03 -11.24 2.17
N ASP A 17 6.85 -11.59 2.66
CA ASP A 17 5.60 -10.89 2.32
C ASP A 17 5.63 -9.44 2.81
N PHE A 18 6.08 -9.23 4.05
CA PHE A 18 6.20 -7.90 4.64
C PHE A 18 7.31 -7.06 4.01
N GLU A 19 8.45 -7.67 3.67
CA GLU A 19 9.52 -7.00 2.91
C GLU A 19 9.01 -6.54 1.54
N GLN A 20 8.27 -7.39 0.82
CA GLN A 20 7.63 -7.00 -0.44
C GLN A 20 6.58 -5.91 -0.27
N ALA A 21 5.77 -5.95 0.79
CA ALA A 21 4.78 -4.91 1.08
C ALA A 21 5.43 -3.53 1.28
N ARG A 22 6.56 -3.47 2.00
CA ARG A 22 7.35 -2.24 2.18
C ARG A 22 7.90 -1.72 0.86
N ILE A 23 8.45 -2.60 0.02
CA ILE A 23 8.93 -2.21 -1.32
C ILE A 23 7.79 -1.65 -2.18
N LYS A 24 6.63 -2.31 -2.18
CA LYS A 24 5.43 -1.87 -2.92
C LYS A 24 4.97 -0.48 -2.48
N HIS A 25 5.03 -0.18 -1.18
CA HIS A 25 4.76 1.16 -0.65
C HIS A 25 5.75 2.22 -1.19
N VAL A 26 7.05 1.93 -1.15
CA VAL A 26 8.08 2.84 -1.69
C VAL A 26 7.86 3.10 -3.18
N LEU A 27 7.53 2.06 -3.94
CA LEU A 27 7.22 2.17 -5.37
C LEU A 27 6.00 3.07 -5.63
N PHE A 28 4.94 2.94 -4.82
CA PHE A 28 3.77 3.81 -4.91
C PHE A 28 4.13 5.29 -4.75
N LYS A 29 4.92 5.65 -3.73
CA LYS A 29 5.35 7.05 -3.49
C LYS A 29 6.18 7.59 -4.66
N SER A 30 7.07 6.77 -5.23
CA SER A 30 7.86 7.13 -6.40
C SER A 30 6.99 7.36 -7.63
N LYS A 31 5.99 6.49 -7.89
CA LYS A 31 5.05 6.66 -9.02
C LYS A 31 4.21 7.93 -8.88
N LEU A 32 3.64 8.18 -7.70
CA LEU A 32 2.89 9.41 -7.46
C LEU A 32 3.76 10.64 -7.73
N ARG A 33 4.98 10.68 -7.19
CA ARG A 33 5.90 11.80 -7.43
C ARG A 33 6.19 11.97 -8.92
N ALA A 34 6.47 10.89 -9.65
CA ALA A 34 6.74 10.94 -11.08
C ALA A 34 5.55 11.52 -11.86
N LEU A 35 4.31 11.11 -11.55
CA LEU A 35 3.10 11.68 -12.15
C LEU A 35 2.97 13.18 -11.88
N LEU A 36 3.23 13.63 -10.65
CA LEU A 36 3.19 15.06 -10.29
C LEU A 36 4.30 15.88 -10.96
N TYR A 37 5.35 15.24 -11.50
CA TYR A 37 6.36 15.87 -12.34
C TYR A 37 6.08 15.74 -13.84
N GLY A 38 4.94 15.15 -14.23
CA GLY A 38 4.52 14.99 -15.61
C GLY A 38 5.15 13.81 -16.35
N ALA A 39 5.58 12.78 -15.64
CA ALA A 39 5.96 11.53 -16.28
C ALA A 39 4.73 10.88 -16.94
N ASP A 40 4.90 10.42 -18.18
CA ASP A 40 3.92 9.63 -18.91
C ASP A 40 4.05 8.15 -18.51
N ILE A 41 3.43 7.79 -17.40
CA ILE A 41 3.39 6.43 -16.86
C ILE A 41 1.96 6.04 -16.50
N ASP A 42 1.73 4.74 -16.34
CA ASP A 42 0.45 4.23 -15.88
C ASP A 42 0.01 4.86 -14.53
N THR A 43 -1.17 5.47 -14.56
CA THR A 43 -1.77 6.19 -13.42
C THR A 43 -2.56 5.26 -12.50
N GLU A 44 -2.99 4.09 -12.99
CA GLU A 44 -3.83 3.14 -12.27
C GLU A 44 -3.25 2.79 -10.89
N PRO A 45 -1.95 2.50 -10.72
CA PRO A 45 -1.37 2.15 -9.42
C PRO A 45 -1.44 3.28 -8.39
N VAL A 46 -1.67 4.53 -8.81
CA VAL A 46 -1.75 5.71 -7.94
C VAL A 46 -3.20 6.06 -7.62
N ILE A 47 -4.10 5.97 -8.61
CA ILE A 47 -5.51 6.39 -8.44
C ILE A 47 -6.40 5.26 -7.90
N SER A 48 -6.04 4.00 -8.20
CA SER A 48 -6.83 2.82 -7.88
C SER A 48 -6.27 2.11 -6.66
N THR A 49 -7.09 2.03 -5.62
CA THR A 49 -6.76 1.35 -4.38
C THR A 49 -6.49 -0.14 -4.61
N THR A 50 -7.29 -0.82 -5.44
CA THR A 50 -7.11 -2.26 -5.74
C THR A 50 -6.22 -2.52 -6.95
N GLY A 51 -6.02 -1.52 -7.82
CA GLY A 51 -5.01 -1.56 -8.89
C GLY A 51 -3.57 -1.45 -8.37
N CYS A 52 -3.37 -0.84 -7.21
CA CYS A 52 -2.08 -0.71 -6.53
C CYS A 52 -1.48 -2.06 -6.13
N SER A 53 -0.18 -2.27 -6.35
CA SER A 53 0.51 -3.50 -5.97
C SER A 53 0.44 -3.81 -4.48
N LEU A 54 0.45 -2.79 -3.63
CA LEU A 54 0.25 -2.95 -2.19
C LEU A 54 -1.21 -3.32 -1.86
N GLY A 55 -2.17 -2.63 -2.49
CA GLY A 55 -3.59 -2.97 -2.38
C GLY A 55 -3.86 -4.42 -2.74
N LYS A 56 -3.36 -4.90 -3.89
CA LYS A 56 -3.46 -6.31 -4.29
C LYS A 56 -2.94 -7.26 -3.21
N TRP A 57 -1.78 -6.95 -2.63
CA TRP A 57 -1.26 -7.77 -1.52
C TRP A 57 -2.16 -7.72 -0.28
N ILE A 58 -2.70 -6.57 0.09
CA ILE A 58 -3.64 -6.44 1.22
C ILE A 58 -4.87 -7.33 0.97
N TYR A 59 -5.52 -7.20 -0.19
CA TYR A 59 -6.79 -7.89 -0.47
C TYR A 59 -6.63 -9.36 -0.85
N GLU A 60 -5.58 -9.73 -1.56
CA GLU A 60 -5.39 -11.10 -2.10
C GLU A 60 -4.52 -11.98 -1.20
N VAL A 61 -3.69 -11.39 -0.32
CA VAL A 61 -2.75 -12.14 0.54
C VAL A 61 -3.03 -11.90 2.02
N ALA A 62 -2.99 -10.65 2.49
CA ALA A 62 -3.11 -10.35 3.92
C ALA A 62 -4.52 -10.63 4.44
N MET A 63 -5.57 -10.15 3.76
CA MET A 63 -6.96 -10.32 4.20
C MET A 63 -7.38 -11.81 4.29
N PRO A 64 -7.12 -12.67 3.29
CA PRO A 64 -7.49 -14.08 3.37
C PRO A 64 -6.74 -14.85 4.47
N ARG A 65 -5.47 -14.50 4.76
CA ARG A 65 -4.62 -15.24 5.71
C ARG A 65 -4.73 -14.73 7.14
N ILE A 66 -4.69 -13.40 7.31
CA ILE A 66 -4.58 -12.73 8.61
C ILE A 66 -5.59 -11.59 8.81
N GLY A 67 -6.59 -11.45 7.94
CA GLY A 67 -7.61 -10.39 8.01
C GLY A 67 -8.51 -10.40 9.26
N HIS A 68 -8.44 -11.48 10.05
CA HIS A 68 -9.09 -11.53 11.36
C HIS A 68 -8.44 -10.58 12.39
N MET A 69 -7.17 -10.21 12.18
CA MET A 69 -6.45 -9.28 13.06
C MET A 69 -6.97 -7.84 12.88
N PRO A 70 -7.23 -7.10 13.98
CA PRO A 70 -7.66 -5.70 13.88
C PRO A 70 -6.64 -4.81 13.16
N GLU A 71 -5.35 -5.08 13.33
CA GLU A 71 -4.26 -4.32 12.69
C GLU A 71 -4.30 -4.44 11.16
N VAL A 72 -4.78 -5.56 10.60
CA VAL A 72 -4.92 -5.74 9.15
C VAL A 72 -6.08 -4.92 8.60
N LYS A 73 -7.16 -4.76 9.37
CA LYS A 73 -8.27 -3.86 9.02
C LYS A 73 -7.83 -2.40 9.11
N ASP A 74 -7.01 -2.04 10.09
CA ASP A 74 -6.47 -0.69 10.18
C ASP A 74 -5.43 -0.41 9.09
N LEU A 75 -4.66 -1.41 8.67
CA LEU A 75 -3.76 -1.32 7.52
C LEU A 75 -4.52 -1.00 6.23
N GLU A 76 -5.64 -1.69 5.98
CA GLU A 76 -6.53 -1.42 4.85
C GLU A 76 -7.08 0.02 4.89
N LYS A 77 -7.55 0.48 6.05
CA LYS A 77 -8.04 1.86 6.22
C LYS A 77 -6.97 2.90 5.90
N VAL A 78 -5.77 2.75 6.47
CA VAL A 78 -4.65 3.68 6.22
C VAL A 78 -4.24 3.66 4.74
N HIS A 79 -4.25 2.49 4.11
CA HIS A 79 -4.02 2.38 2.67
C HIS A 79 -5.08 3.11 1.84
N ASN A 80 -6.36 3.03 2.23
CA ASN A 80 -7.44 3.77 1.59
C ASN A 80 -7.28 5.29 1.75
N GLU A 81 -6.92 5.76 2.95
CA GLU A 81 -6.60 7.17 3.22
C GLU A 81 -5.48 7.68 2.32
N MET A 82 -4.41 6.90 2.16
CA MET A 82 -3.28 7.22 1.29
C MET A 82 -3.73 7.44 -0.17
N HIS A 83 -4.65 6.62 -0.68
CA HIS A 83 -5.20 6.78 -2.03
C HIS A 83 -6.17 7.97 -2.17
N VAL A 84 -6.90 8.35 -1.11
CA VAL A 84 -7.71 9.58 -1.11
C VAL A 84 -6.82 10.80 -1.32
N ILE A 85 -5.69 10.86 -0.60
CA ILE A 85 -4.69 11.93 -0.76
C ILE A 85 -4.11 11.89 -2.17
N ALA A 86 -3.66 10.73 -2.64
CA ALA A 86 -3.05 10.59 -3.96
C ALA A 86 -3.99 11.03 -5.11
N ARG A 87 -5.28 10.66 -5.04
CA ARG A 87 -6.30 11.10 -6.02
C ARG A 87 -6.48 12.61 -6.00
N ARG A 88 -6.51 13.23 -4.81
CA ARG A 88 -6.59 14.69 -4.68
C ARG A 88 -5.38 15.40 -5.29
N LEU A 89 -4.17 14.90 -5.01
CA LEU A 89 -2.94 15.46 -5.59
C LEU A 89 -2.91 15.31 -7.11
N TRP A 90 -3.34 14.17 -7.62
CA TRP A 90 -3.48 13.95 -9.05
C TRP A 90 -4.48 14.92 -9.69
N GLN A 91 -5.62 15.18 -9.04
CA GLN A 91 -6.59 16.17 -9.51
C GLN A 91 -6.01 17.59 -9.57
N LEU A 92 -5.26 18.01 -8.55
CA LEU A 92 -4.57 19.31 -8.56
C LEU A 92 -3.60 19.42 -9.75
N TYR A 93 -2.81 18.37 -9.99
CA TYR A 93 -1.91 18.32 -11.14
C TYR A 93 -2.67 18.42 -12.48
N GLN A 94 -3.76 17.66 -12.65
CA GLN A 94 -4.61 17.71 -13.84
C GLN A 94 -5.26 19.08 -14.08
N GLN A 95 -5.42 19.89 -13.02
CA GLN A 95 -5.92 21.27 -13.10
C GLN A 95 -4.81 22.30 -13.38
N GLY A 96 -3.57 21.86 -13.65
CA GLY A 96 -2.41 22.74 -13.84
C GLY A 96 -1.83 23.30 -12.54
N GLN A 97 -2.29 22.83 -11.38
CA GLN A 97 -1.85 23.29 -10.05
C GLN A 97 -0.70 22.43 -9.51
N GLN A 98 0.33 22.21 -10.34
CA GLN A 98 1.46 21.33 -10.01
C GLN A 98 2.18 21.76 -8.72
N ASP A 99 2.45 23.05 -8.55
CA ASP A 99 3.14 23.57 -7.36
C ASP A 99 2.36 23.27 -6.07
N GLN A 100 1.02 23.38 -6.12
CA GLN A 100 0.16 23.04 -4.99
C GLN A 100 0.18 21.53 -4.72
N ALA A 101 0.09 20.70 -5.76
CA ALA A 101 0.17 19.25 -5.62
C ALA A 101 1.50 18.80 -4.98
N LEU A 102 2.62 19.40 -5.40
CA LEU A 102 3.94 19.12 -4.83
C LEU A 102 4.08 19.61 -3.39
N LYS A 103 3.51 20.78 -3.06
CA LYS A 103 3.50 21.30 -1.69
C LYS A 103 2.69 20.42 -0.73
N GLU A 104 1.61 19.83 -1.22
CA GLU A 104 0.74 18.95 -0.44
C GLU A 104 1.20 17.48 -0.42
N LEU A 105 2.24 17.11 -1.16
CA LEU A 105 2.76 15.74 -1.24
C LEU A 105 3.20 15.19 0.12
N SER A 106 3.65 16.05 1.05
CA SER A 106 4.04 15.65 2.41
C SER A 106 2.89 15.06 3.23
N GLN A 107 1.62 15.34 2.88
CA GLN A 107 0.45 14.74 3.55
C GLN A 107 0.46 13.21 3.45
N ILE A 108 1.14 12.66 2.45
CA ILE A 108 1.27 11.20 2.29
C ILE A 108 2.21 10.59 3.33
N ASP A 109 3.14 11.36 3.90
CA ASP A 109 4.16 10.86 4.80
C ASP A 109 3.56 10.36 6.12
N ASP A 110 2.52 11.02 6.62
CA ASP A 110 1.81 10.59 7.83
C ASP A 110 1.08 9.26 7.63
N THR A 111 0.45 9.07 6.46
CA THR A 111 -0.17 7.77 6.10
C THR A 111 0.89 6.69 5.88
N ALA A 112 2.02 7.04 5.27
CA ALA A 112 3.15 6.13 5.04
C ALA A 112 3.74 5.61 6.35
N GLN A 113 3.98 6.50 7.32
CA GLN A 113 4.51 6.12 8.63
C GLN A 113 3.57 5.19 9.39
N ARG A 114 2.27 5.50 9.42
CA ARG A 114 1.25 4.64 10.04
C ARG A 114 1.19 3.26 9.37
N LEU A 115 1.26 3.23 8.04
CA LEU A 115 1.28 1.98 7.26
C LEU A 115 2.50 1.12 7.60
N LEU A 116 3.70 1.71 7.61
CA LEU A 116 4.94 1.00 7.94
C LEU A 116 4.96 0.50 9.39
N HIS A 117 4.40 1.28 10.32
CA HIS A 117 4.24 0.88 11.70
C HIS A 117 3.37 -0.37 11.80
N LEU A 118 2.15 -0.34 11.21
CA LEU A 118 1.22 -1.47 11.19
C LEU A 118 1.85 -2.71 10.55
N LEU A 119 2.56 -2.58 9.42
CA LEU A 119 3.27 -3.70 8.81
C LEU A 119 4.28 -4.34 9.77
N GLY A 120 5.02 -3.53 10.54
CA GLY A 120 5.95 -4.04 11.55
C GLY A 120 5.25 -4.68 12.75
N GLU A 121 4.11 -4.15 13.19
CA GLU A 121 3.33 -4.75 14.27
C GLU A 121 2.76 -6.12 13.88
N ILE A 122 2.16 -6.20 12.68
CA ILE A 122 1.60 -7.42 12.16
C ILE A 122 2.71 -8.47 11.97
N GLU A 123 3.82 -8.09 11.34
CA GLU A 123 4.95 -9.02 11.12
C GLU A 123 5.44 -9.65 12.43
N ARG A 124 5.61 -8.87 13.50
CA ARG A 124 6.03 -9.40 14.81
C ARG A 124 5.02 -10.38 15.43
N LYS A 125 3.73 -10.24 15.11
CA LYS A 125 2.66 -11.08 15.64
C LYS A 125 2.44 -12.34 14.80
N THR A 126 2.87 -12.36 13.54
CA THR A 126 2.58 -13.45 12.59
C THR A 126 3.81 -14.24 12.18
N VAL A 127 5.00 -13.64 12.21
CA VAL A 127 6.27 -14.29 11.86
C VAL A 127 6.98 -14.65 13.16
N THR A 128 6.88 -15.92 13.56
CA THR A 128 7.64 -16.50 14.68
C THR A 128 8.77 -17.37 14.16
#